data_AF-A0A7C3YAA2-F1
#
_entry.id   AF-A0A7C3YAA2-F1
#
_cell.length_a   1.000
_cell.length_b   1.000
_cell.length_c   1.000
_cell.angle_alpha   90.00
_cell.angle_beta   90.00
_cell.angle_gamma   90.00
#
_symmetry.space_group_name_H-M   'P 1'
#
loop_
_entity.id
_entity.type
_entity.pdbx_description
1 polymer ?
#
loop_
_entity_poly.entity_id
_entity_poly.type
_entity_poly.pdbx_seq_one_letter_code
_entity_poly.pdbx_strand_id
1 'polypeptide(L)'
;FMEHVDKVVVGADAVAANGAVVNKIGTSMIALAAHEARVNFIVAAETYKFSPETVLGSLIRIEERPADEIVETQYLKDNPGVKVRNPAFDVTPASYVDLIVTEKGVIPPEAAILILKEEFGWFSSVNLPKFLKEGLETPVEMSEY
;
A
#
# COMPACT_ATOMS: atom_id res chain seq x y z
N PHE A 1 -15.16 -18.86 -6.45
CA PHE A 1 -14.04 -18.72 -7.42
C PHE A 1 -12.68 -18.96 -6.80
N MET A 2 -12.38 -18.44 -5.59
CA MET A 2 -11.05 -18.62 -4.98
C MET A 2 -10.61 -20.09 -4.89
N GLU A 3 -11.55 -21.03 -4.69
CA GLU A 3 -11.30 -22.48 -4.72
C GLU A 3 -10.70 -23.03 -6.04
N HIS A 4 -10.81 -22.28 -7.13
CA HIS A 4 -10.31 -22.61 -8.45
C HIS A 4 -9.15 -21.68 -8.88
N VAL A 5 -8.59 -20.91 -7.95
CA VAL A 5 -7.46 -20.02 -8.19
C VAL A 5 -6.19 -20.68 -7.66
N ASP A 6 -5.16 -20.79 -8.52
CA ASP A 6 -3.87 -21.36 -8.10
C ASP A 6 -3.02 -20.37 -7.28
N LYS A 7 -3.07 -19.09 -7.66
CA LYS A 7 -2.31 -17.97 -7.06
C LYS A 7 -3.04 -16.66 -7.30
N VAL A 8 -2.96 -15.75 -6.33
CA VAL A 8 -3.34 -14.36 -6.51
C VAL A 8 -2.07 -13.54 -6.76
N VAL A 9 -2.10 -12.70 -7.78
CA VAL A 9 -1.03 -11.74 -8.06
C VAL A 9 -1.64 -10.35 -8.16
N VAL A 10 -1.14 -9.42 -7.36
CA VAL A 10 -1.58 -8.03 -7.34
C VAL A 10 -0.39 -7.08 -7.45
N GLY A 11 -0.66 -5.82 -7.79
CA GLY A 11 0.32 -4.75 -7.63
C GLY A 11 0.36 -4.20 -6.20
N ALA A 12 1.13 -3.15 -6.01
CA ALA A 12 1.08 -2.28 -4.85
C ALA A 12 1.16 -0.82 -5.30
N ASP A 13 0.55 0.06 -4.51
CA ASP A 13 0.79 1.50 -4.53
C ASP A 13 1.87 1.87 -3.50
N ALA A 14 1.88 1.20 -2.35
CA ALA A 14 2.94 1.32 -1.35
C ALA A 14 3.14 0.03 -0.53
N VAL A 15 4.38 -0.19 -0.06
CA VAL A 15 4.72 -1.25 0.89
C VAL A 15 5.29 -0.62 2.16
N ALA A 16 4.70 -0.93 3.31
CA ALA A 16 5.15 -0.43 4.61
C ALA A 16 6.33 -1.25 5.15
N ALA A 17 7.07 -0.67 6.10
CA ALA A 17 8.24 -1.28 6.74
C ALA A 17 7.94 -2.58 7.48
N ASN A 18 6.71 -2.77 7.94
CA ASN A 18 6.23 -4.01 8.57
C ASN A 18 5.70 -5.04 7.57
N GLY A 19 5.82 -4.78 6.26
CA GLY A 19 5.35 -5.66 5.20
C GLY A 19 3.87 -5.51 4.83
N ALA A 20 3.14 -4.59 5.47
CA ALA A 20 1.76 -4.30 5.06
C ALA A 20 1.74 -3.62 3.69
N VAL A 21 0.77 -3.96 2.86
CA VAL A 21 0.67 -3.48 1.48
C VAL A 21 -0.53 -2.56 1.35
N VAL A 22 -0.32 -1.39 0.76
CA VAL A 22 -1.38 -0.48 0.35
C VAL A 22 -1.59 -0.64 -1.15
N ASN A 23 -2.82 -0.93 -1.54
CA ASN A 23 -3.21 -1.09 -2.94
C ASN A 23 -4.67 -0.66 -3.13
N LYS A 24 -5.14 -0.63 -4.38
CA LYS A 24 -6.54 -0.29 -4.74
C LYS A 24 -7.57 -0.97 -3.81
N ILE A 25 -8.58 -0.21 -3.41
CA ILE A 25 -9.66 -0.66 -2.51
C ILE A 25 -10.24 -2.02 -2.96
N GLY A 26 -10.39 -2.94 -2.01
CA GLY A 26 -10.85 -4.32 -2.25
C GLY A 26 -9.71 -5.34 -2.31
N THR A 27 -8.45 -4.93 -2.43
CA THR A 27 -7.29 -5.84 -2.42
C THR A 27 -7.22 -6.64 -1.13
N SER A 28 -7.44 -6.00 0.03
CA SER A 28 -7.44 -6.66 1.33
C SER A 28 -8.49 -7.76 1.46
N MET A 29 -9.65 -7.60 0.81
CA MET A 29 -10.71 -8.62 0.78
C MET A 29 -10.32 -9.82 -0.07
N ILE A 30 -9.62 -9.60 -1.20
CA ILE A 30 -9.08 -10.67 -2.02
C ILE A 30 -8.01 -11.44 -1.24
N ALA A 31 -7.13 -10.72 -0.52
CA ALA A 31 -6.09 -11.31 0.31
C ALA A 31 -6.68 -12.17 1.44
N LEU A 32 -7.72 -11.67 2.13
CA LEU A 32 -8.45 -12.43 3.15
C LEU A 32 -9.05 -13.72 2.58
N ALA A 33 -9.72 -13.64 1.43
CA ALA A 33 -10.31 -14.81 0.79
C ALA A 33 -9.25 -15.82 0.32
N ALA A 34 -8.12 -15.34 -0.20
CA ALA A 34 -6.99 -16.17 -0.61
C ALA A 34 -6.37 -16.90 0.60
N HIS A 35 -6.16 -16.17 1.69
CA HIS A 35 -5.65 -16.71 2.94
C HIS A 35 -6.54 -17.84 3.49
N GLU A 36 -7.86 -17.60 3.58
CA GLU A 36 -8.83 -18.61 4.02
C GLU A 36 -8.84 -19.85 3.10
N ALA A 37 -8.72 -19.64 1.79
CA ALA A 37 -8.67 -20.71 0.80
C ALA A 37 -7.29 -21.41 0.71
N ARG A 38 -6.28 -20.95 1.45
CA ARG A 38 -4.88 -21.40 1.36
C ARG A 38 -4.29 -21.24 -0.05
N VAL A 39 -4.64 -20.14 -0.72
CA VAL A 39 -4.11 -19.73 -2.02
C VAL A 39 -3.03 -18.68 -1.79
N ASN A 40 -1.86 -18.86 -2.41
CA ASN A 40 -0.76 -17.92 -2.23
C ASN A 40 -1.13 -16.54 -2.79
N PHE A 41 -0.88 -15.50 -1.99
CA PHE A 41 -1.07 -14.10 -2.33
C PHE A 41 0.29 -13.43 -2.55
N ILE A 42 0.55 -13.05 -3.80
CA ILE A 42 1.83 -12.53 -4.26
C ILE A 42 1.66 -11.07 -4.68
N VAL A 43 2.54 -10.22 -4.20
CA VAL A 43 2.55 -8.78 -4.50
C VAL A 43 3.73 -8.48 -5.41
N ALA A 44 3.47 -7.92 -6.58
CA ALA A 44 4.51 -7.39 -7.46
C ALA A 44 4.67 -5.88 -7.21
N ALA A 45 5.84 -5.47 -6.72
CA ALA A 45 6.11 -4.09 -6.36
C ALA A 45 7.59 -3.74 -6.57
N GLU A 46 7.83 -2.65 -7.28
CA GLU A 46 9.16 -2.06 -7.44
C GLU A 46 9.67 -1.50 -6.11
N THR A 47 10.99 -1.51 -5.89
CA THR A 47 11.59 -1.08 -4.62
C THR A 47 11.25 0.37 -4.23
N TYR A 48 11.01 1.25 -5.20
CA TYR A 48 10.63 2.65 -4.94
C TYR A 48 9.22 2.80 -4.33
N LYS A 49 8.39 1.76 -4.36
CA LYS A 49 7.06 1.76 -3.70
C LYS A 49 7.15 1.48 -2.20
N PHE A 50 8.32 1.11 -1.69
CA PHE A 50 8.50 0.89 -0.26
C PHE A 50 8.57 2.25 0.45
N SER A 51 7.67 2.48 1.40
CA SER A 51 7.48 3.78 2.05
C SER A 51 8.44 3.99 3.24
N PRO A 52 9.47 4.85 3.13
CA PRO A 52 10.50 4.98 4.18
C PRO A 52 9.97 5.57 5.49
N GLU A 53 8.97 6.45 5.40
CA GLU A 53 8.34 7.08 6.57
C GLU A 53 7.76 6.07 7.56
N THR A 54 7.31 4.93 7.06
CA THR A 54 6.68 3.88 7.89
C THR A 54 7.66 3.20 8.84
N VAL A 55 8.98 3.32 8.60
CA VAL A 55 10.04 2.86 9.53
C VAL A 55 9.93 3.59 10.88
N LEU A 56 9.47 4.84 10.87
CA LEU A 56 9.33 5.68 12.06
C LEU A 56 7.92 5.62 12.67
N GLY A 57 7.08 4.70 12.19
CA GLY A 57 5.70 4.54 12.66
C GLY A 57 4.69 5.49 12.00
N SER A 58 5.09 6.24 10.96
CA SER A 58 4.14 7.03 10.17
C SER A 58 3.11 6.14 9.48
N LEU A 59 1.86 6.60 9.44
CA LEU A 59 0.78 5.92 8.73
C LEU A 59 0.71 6.41 7.27
N ILE A 60 0.55 5.46 6.34
CA ILE A 60 0.22 5.79 4.95
C ILE A 60 -1.21 6.32 4.92
N ARG A 61 -1.39 7.56 4.44
CA ARG A 61 -2.71 8.18 4.34
C ARG A 61 -3.47 7.60 3.16
N ILE A 62 -4.70 7.15 3.42
CA ILE A 62 -5.60 6.66 2.37
C ILE A 62 -6.33 7.84 1.76
N GLU A 63 -6.23 7.99 0.44
CA GLU A 63 -6.96 8.98 -0.35
C GLU A 63 -8.47 8.72 -0.29
N GLU A 64 -9.26 9.76 -0.02
CA GLU A 64 -10.72 9.75 -0.19
C GLU A 64 -11.07 10.49 -1.47
N ARG A 65 -11.77 9.80 -2.37
CA ARG A 65 -12.20 10.32 -3.66
C ARG A 65 -13.59 10.94 -3.59
N PRO A 66 -13.99 11.71 -4.61
CA PRO A 66 -15.34 12.26 -4.68
C PRO A 66 -16.43 11.19 -4.61
N ALA A 67 -17.53 11.49 -3.91
CA ALA A 67 -18.65 10.56 -3.72
C ALA A 67 -19.49 10.33 -4.98
N ASP A 68 -19.40 11.25 -5.95
CA ASP A 68 -20.10 11.21 -7.23
C ASP A 68 -19.56 10.14 -8.19
N GLU A 69 -18.39 9.57 -7.90
CA GLU A 69 -17.90 8.35 -8.56
C GLU A 69 -18.71 7.09 -8.20
N ILE A 70 -19.40 7.09 -7.05
CA ILE A 70 -20.18 5.95 -6.54
C ILE A 70 -21.69 6.19 -6.69
N VAL A 71 -22.15 7.42 -6.42
CA VAL A 71 -23.58 7.74 -6.36
C VAL A 71 -23.86 9.07 -7.04
N GLU A 72 -24.91 9.14 -7.84
CA GLU A 72 -25.30 10.40 -8.50
C GLU A 72 -25.51 11.54 -7.50
N THR A 73 -24.95 12.71 -7.83
CA THR A 73 -25.07 13.92 -7.00
C THR A 73 -26.51 14.30 -6.68
N GLN A 74 -27.45 14.02 -7.60
CA GLN A 74 -28.88 14.29 -7.38
C GLN A 74 -29.44 13.45 -6.23
N TYR A 75 -29.09 12.17 -6.16
CA TYR A 75 -29.51 11.30 -5.06
C TYR A 75 -29.02 11.83 -3.71
N LEU A 76 -27.78 12.33 -3.62
CA LEU A 76 -27.23 12.89 -2.38
C LEU A 76 -27.95 14.18 -1.96
N LYS A 77 -28.37 15.01 -2.91
CA LYS A 77 -29.18 16.20 -2.64
C LYS A 77 -30.57 15.84 -2.10
N ASP A 78 -31.18 14.81 -2.68
CA ASP A 78 -32.51 14.35 -2.28
C ASP A 78 -32.48 13.59 -0.93
N ASN A 79 -31.30 13.14 -0.49
CA ASN A 79 -31.10 12.35 0.73
C ASN A 79 -30.00 12.95 1.65
N PRO A 80 -30.22 14.12 2.27
CA PRO A 80 -29.19 14.86 3.02
C PRO A 80 -28.67 14.15 4.29
N GLY A 81 -29.34 13.08 4.74
CA GLY A 81 -28.89 12.25 5.86
C GLY A 81 -27.86 11.19 5.48
N VAL A 82 -27.65 10.92 4.18
CA VAL A 82 -26.73 9.90 3.70
C VAL A 82 -25.32 10.47 3.57
N LYS A 83 -24.33 9.76 4.13
CA LYS A 83 -22.91 10.07 3.97
C LYS A 83 -22.24 8.93 3.21
N VAL A 84 -21.54 9.28 2.13
CA VAL A 84 -20.80 8.32 1.29
C VAL A 84 -19.31 8.46 1.59
N ARG A 85 -18.61 7.32 1.66
CA ARG A 85 -17.14 7.21 1.75
C ARG A 85 -16.64 6.56 0.48
N ASN A 86 -15.54 7.05 -0.06
CA ASN A 86 -14.92 6.51 -1.28
C ASN A 86 -13.40 6.44 -1.09
N PRO A 87 -12.90 5.58 -0.18
CA PRO A 87 -11.46 5.36 -0.06
C PRO A 87 -10.93 4.72 -1.34
N ALA A 88 -9.89 5.30 -1.92
CA ALA A 88 -9.28 4.81 -3.15
C ALA A 88 -8.41 3.57 -2.94
N PHE A 89 -7.93 3.34 -1.71
CA PHE A 89 -6.99 2.28 -1.36
C PHE A 89 -7.42 1.60 -0.06
N ASP A 90 -6.92 0.38 0.15
CA ASP A 90 -7.00 -0.30 1.43
C ASP A 90 -5.62 -0.83 1.88
N VAL A 91 -5.58 -1.32 3.11
CA VAL A 91 -4.37 -1.89 3.71
C VAL A 91 -4.55 -3.40 3.82
N THR A 92 -3.68 -4.14 3.15
CA THR A 92 -3.54 -5.59 3.27
C THR A 92 -2.48 -5.89 4.33
N PRO A 93 -2.81 -6.55 5.45
CA PRO A 93 -1.84 -6.94 6.48
C PRO A 93 -0.76 -7.86 5.92
N ALA A 94 0.47 -7.73 6.44
CA ALA A 94 1.60 -8.58 6.06
C ALA A 94 1.30 -10.08 6.21
N SER A 95 0.49 -10.47 7.21
CA SER A 95 0.09 -11.86 7.45
C SER A 95 -0.74 -12.50 6.34
N TYR A 96 -1.27 -11.70 5.40
CA TYR A 96 -2.00 -12.19 4.23
C TYR A 96 -1.16 -12.12 2.95
N VAL A 97 0.10 -11.72 3.03
CA VAL A 97 1.03 -11.64 1.90
C VAL A 97 2.06 -12.76 2.03
N ASP A 98 2.14 -13.65 1.05
CA ASP A 98 3.12 -14.73 1.09
C ASP A 98 4.47 -14.28 0.54
N LEU A 99 4.47 -13.51 -0.55
CA LEU A 99 5.69 -13.06 -1.24
C LEU A 99 5.51 -11.65 -1.82
N ILE A 100 6.58 -10.86 -1.75
CA ILE A 100 6.73 -9.61 -2.49
C ILE A 100 7.83 -9.81 -3.54
N VAL A 101 7.50 -9.56 -4.81
CA VAL A 101 8.39 -9.67 -5.96
C VAL A 101 8.80 -8.28 -6.39
N THR A 102 10.10 -8.01 -6.36
CA THR A 102 10.71 -6.74 -6.77
C THR A 102 11.71 -6.99 -7.91
N GLU A 103 12.24 -5.93 -8.49
CA GLU A 103 13.33 -6.01 -9.47
C GLU A 103 14.64 -6.54 -8.88
N LYS A 104 14.77 -6.57 -7.53
CA LYS A 104 15.91 -7.14 -6.80
C LYS A 104 15.72 -8.61 -6.43
N GLY A 105 14.53 -9.17 -6.65
CA GLY A 105 14.22 -10.57 -6.38
C GLY A 105 12.95 -10.74 -5.54
N VAL A 106 12.84 -11.89 -4.90
CA VAL A 106 11.66 -12.27 -4.12
C VAL A 106 11.99 -12.21 -2.63
N ILE A 107 11.12 -11.57 -1.86
CA ILE A 107 11.26 -11.42 -0.40
C ILE A 107 9.97 -11.81 0.32
N PRO A 108 10.05 -12.32 1.57
CA PRO A 108 8.88 -12.36 2.46
C PRO A 108 8.50 -10.94 2.90
N PRO A 109 7.24 -10.66 3.28
CA PRO A 109 6.82 -9.32 3.68
C PRO A 109 7.60 -8.78 4.89
N GLU A 110 8.05 -9.63 5.82
CA GLU A 110 8.86 -9.21 6.98
C GLU A 110 10.23 -8.66 6.59
N ALA A 111 10.72 -9.01 5.39
CA ALA A 111 11.98 -8.50 4.85
C ALA A 111 11.82 -7.13 4.16
N ALA A 112 10.62 -6.54 4.13
CA ALA A 112 10.40 -5.20 3.54
C ALA A 112 11.31 -4.12 4.16
N ILE A 113 11.60 -4.22 5.46
CA ILE A 113 12.54 -3.33 6.15
C ILE A 113 13.98 -3.43 5.60
N LEU A 114 14.38 -4.57 5.04
CA LEU A 114 15.71 -4.75 4.46
C LEU A 114 15.83 -4.00 3.14
N ILE A 115 14.80 -4.04 2.28
CA ILE A 115 14.73 -3.21 1.07
C ILE A 115 14.82 -1.74 1.46
N LEU A 116 14.04 -1.30 2.45
CA LEU A 116 14.09 0.09 2.92
C LEU A 116 15.48 0.50 3.43
N LYS A 117 16.18 -0.37 4.15
CA LYS A 117 17.55 -0.11 4.61
C LYS A 117 18.56 -0.06 3.47
N GLU A 118 18.37 -0.87 2.45
CA GLU A 118 19.27 -0.93 1.30
C GLU A 118 19.08 0.29 0.38
N GLU A 119 17.85 0.59 -0.02
CA GLU A 119 17.54 1.71 -0.92
C GLU A 119 17.67 3.07 -0.24
N PHE A 120 17.21 3.17 1.01
CA PHE A 120 17.09 4.43 1.74
C PHE A 120 18.05 4.47 2.94
N GLY A 121 19.18 3.77 2.86
CA GLY A 121 20.21 3.63 3.89
C GLY A 121 20.84 4.94 4.43
N TRP A 122 20.38 6.11 4.00
CA TRP A 122 20.72 7.42 4.56
C TRP A 122 19.90 7.79 5.81
N PHE A 123 18.88 6.99 6.18
CA PHE A 123 18.17 7.05 7.47
C PHE A 123 19.05 6.54 8.63
N SER A 124 20.13 7.27 8.91
CA SER A 124 20.91 7.11 10.13
C SER A 124 20.31 7.96 11.26
N SER A 125 20.62 7.64 12.51
CA SER A 125 20.27 8.45 13.70
C SER A 125 20.72 9.92 13.58
N VAL A 126 21.68 10.22 12.69
CA VAL A 126 22.19 11.57 12.41
C VAL A 126 21.22 12.39 11.54
N ASN A 127 20.55 11.76 10.57
CA ASN A 127 19.69 12.47 9.61
C ASN A 127 18.18 12.37 9.94
N LEU A 128 17.80 11.48 10.87
CA LEU A 128 16.43 11.34 11.37
C LEU A 128 15.78 12.66 11.83
N PRO A 129 16.45 13.55 12.60
CA PRO A 129 15.85 14.79 13.06
C PRO A 129 15.54 15.77 11.93
N LYS A 130 16.35 15.78 10.86
CA LYS A 130 16.12 16.61 9.66
C LYS A 130 14.94 16.03 8.86
N PHE A 131 14.94 14.73 8.64
CA PHE A 131 13.85 14.02 7.97
C PHE A 131 12.49 14.22 8.63
N LEU A 132 12.40 14.08 9.96
CA LEU A 132 11.16 14.25 10.72
C LEU A 132 10.60 15.67 10.67
N LYS A 133 11.45 16.68 10.40
CA LYS A 133 11.05 18.08 10.29
C LYS A 133 10.67 18.48 8.88
N GLU A 134 11.32 17.91 7.87
CA GLU A 134 11.29 18.41 6.50
C GLU A 134 10.65 17.43 5.50
N GLY A 135 10.40 16.17 5.89
CA GLY A 135 9.97 15.11 4.99
C GLY A 135 11.09 14.65 4.05
N LEU A 136 10.79 13.78 3.09
CA LEU A 136 11.66 13.58 1.93
C LEU A 136 11.75 14.93 1.20
N GLU A 137 12.95 15.52 1.08
CA GLU A 137 13.20 16.41 -0.05
C GLU A 137 12.91 15.55 -1.28
N THR A 138 11.77 15.78 -1.94
CA THR A 138 11.39 15.07 -3.16
C THR A 138 12.60 15.07 -4.08
N PRO A 139 13.11 13.90 -4.51
CA PRO A 139 14.00 13.88 -5.65
C PRO A 139 13.28 14.60 -6.79
N VAL A 140 13.96 15.61 -7.29
CA VAL A 140 13.65 16.46 -8.44
C VAL A 140 12.81 15.71 -9.50
N GLU A 141 11.66 16.31 -9.82
CA GLU A 141 10.80 16.03 -10.97
C GLU A 141 10.18 14.62 -11.09
N MET A 142 9.01 14.43 -10.48
CA MET A 142 7.92 13.73 -11.19
C MET A 142 7.26 14.72 -12.16
N SER A 143 7.96 15.02 -13.26
CA SER A 143 7.31 15.60 -14.43
C SER A 143 6.58 14.48 -15.18
N GLU A 144 5.30 14.73 -15.43
CA GLU A 144 4.41 14.10 -16.40
C GLU A 144 4.97 12.91 -17.20
N TYR A 145 4.52 11.70 -16.86
CA TYR A 145 4.24 10.63 -17.83
C TYR A 145 3.04 9.79 -17.36
#